data_AF-A0A920H370-F1
#
_entry.id   AF-A0A920H370-F1
#
_cell.length_a   1.000
_cell.length_b   1.000
_cell.length_c   1.000
_cell.angle_alpha   90.00
_cell.angle_beta   90.00
_cell.angle_gamma   90.00
#
_symmetry.space_group_name_H-M   'P 1'
#
loop_
_entity.id
_entity.type
_entity.pdbx_description
1 polymer ?
#
loop_
_entity_poly.entity_id
_entity_poly.type
_entity_poly.pdbx_seq_one_letter_code
_entity_poly.pdbx_strand_id
1 'polypeptide(L)'
;MFTTITKEFINKKYDDLEIEKSNVIIAGPTGTGKTLIAKTIAKLLDVPITIVDATVLTEAGYVGEDVENILTRLLQASDYNIERQKKV
;
A
#
# COMPACT_ATOMS: atom_id res chain seq x y z
N MET A 1 8.58 -17.16 31.77
CA MET A 1 7.17 -17.26 32.23
C MET A 1 6.42 -15.92 32.19
N PHE A 2 7.06 -14.77 32.49
CA PHE A 2 6.42 -13.44 32.45
C PHE A 2 6.20 -12.84 31.04
N THR A 3 6.96 -13.26 30.03
CA THR A 3 6.84 -12.74 28.64
C THR A 3 5.68 -13.35 27.83
N THR A 4 5.16 -14.51 28.24
CA THR A 4 4.09 -15.18 27.48
C THR A 4 2.73 -14.51 27.69
N ILE A 5 2.49 -13.98 28.90
CA ILE A 5 1.19 -13.40 29.29
C ILE A 5 0.92 -12.06 28.57
N THR A 6 1.95 -11.27 28.26
CA THR A 6 1.78 -10.00 27.54
C THR A 6 1.46 -10.16 26.06
N LYS A 7 1.87 -11.27 25.43
CA LYS A 7 1.57 -11.52 24.00
C LYS A 7 0.10 -11.84 23.73
N GLU A 8 -0.58 -12.55 24.64
CA GLU A 8 -2.00 -12.89 24.48
C GLU A 8 -2.93 -11.68 24.63
N PHE A 9 -2.59 -10.72 25.50
CA PHE A 9 -3.42 -9.53 25.74
C PHE A 9 -3.40 -8.51 24.59
N ILE A 10 -2.32 -8.48 23.80
CA ILE A 10 -2.21 -7.57 22.65
C ILE A 10 -2.99 -8.11 21.45
N ASN A 11 -2.92 -9.42 21.17
CA ASN A 11 -3.58 -9.99 19.99
C ASN A 11 -5.12 -9.94 20.07
N LYS A 12 -5.71 -10.10 21.26
CA LYS A 12 -7.17 -10.18 21.39
C LYS A 12 -7.89 -8.84 21.16
N LYS A 13 -7.17 -7.71 21.15
CA LYS A 13 -7.76 -6.37 20.98
C LYS A 13 -7.82 -5.88 19.54
N TYR A 14 -7.19 -6.58 18.60
CA TYR A 14 -7.18 -6.22 17.18
C TYR A 14 -8.21 -6.98 16.34
N ASP A 15 -8.63 -8.18 16.77
CA ASP A 15 -9.61 -8.99 16.01
C ASP A 15 -11.03 -8.38 16.02
N ASP A 16 -11.38 -7.56 17.01
CA ASP A 16 -12.70 -6.90 17.12
C ASP A 16 -12.73 -5.49 16.49
N LEU A 17 -11.62 -5.03 15.90
CA LEU A 17 -11.56 -3.74 15.21
C LEU A 17 -11.88 -3.95 13.72
N GLU A 18 -13.07 -3.53 13.29
CA GLU A 18 -13.40 -3.41 11.87
C GLU A 18 -12.56 -2.27 11.24
N ILE A 19 -11.36 -2.62 10.76
CA ILE A 19 -10.51 -1.70 10.00
C ILE A 19 -11.02 -1.68 8.57
N GLU A 20 -11.78 -0.66 8.22
CA GLU A 20 -12.14 -0.40 6.82
C GLU A 20 -10.90 0.05 6.03
N LYS A 21 -10.79 -0.43 4.78
CA LYS A 21 -9.72 0.00 3.87
C LYS A 21 -9.78 1.51 3.66
N SER A 22 -8.81 2.21 4.22
CA SER A 22 -8.73 3.67 4.18
C SER A 22 -7.90 4.12 2.99
N ASN A 23 -8.56 4.41 1.87
CA ASN A 23 -7.91 5.04 0.71
C ASN A 23 -7.77 6.55 0.95
N VAL A 24 -6.67 7.14 0.48
CA VAL A 24 -6.35 8.57 0.70
C VAL A 24 -6.18 9.28 -0.63
N ILE A 25 -6.71 10.51 -0.72
CA ILE A 25 -6.46 11.44 -1.83
C ILE A 25 -5.57 12.57 -1.31
N ILE A 26 -4.46 12.85 -2.02
CA ILE A 26 -3.55 13.96 -1.69
C ILE A 26 -3.67 15.03 -2.77
N ALA A 27 -4.26 16.18 -2.43
CA ALA A 27 -4.41 17.32 -3.32
C ALA A 27 -3.43 18.45 -2.98
N GLY A 28 -2.95 19.17 -4.00
CA GLY A 28 -2.09 20.34 -3.84
C GLY A 28 -1.34 20.72 -5.13
N PRO A 29 -0.75 21.93 -5.21
CA PRO A 29 0.00 22.39 -6.38
C PRO A 29 1.18 21.48 -6.77
N THR A 30 1.69 21.60 -8.01
CA THR A 30 2.91 20.91 -8.42
C THR A 30 4.11 21.33 -7.57
N GLY A 31 5.04 20.41 -7.29
CA GLY A 31 6.24 20.72 -6.51
C GLY A 31 6.08 20.73 -4.98
N THR A 32 4.87 20.54 -4.44
CA THR A 32 4.65 20.49 -2.98
C THR A 32 5.04 19.15 -2.31
N GLY A 33 5.70 18.25 -3.04
CA GLY A 33 6.21 17.00 -2.46
C GLY A 33 5.19 15.88 -2.31
N LYS A 34 4.02 15.92 -2.96
CA LYS A 34 3.01 14.81 -2.92
C LYS A 34 3.62 13.43 -3.21
N THR A 35 4.40 13.32 -4.29
CA THR A 35 5.11 12.08 -4.64
C THR A 35 6.23 11.75 -3.64
N LEU A 36 6.89 12.76 -3.07
CA LEU A 36 7.94 12.55 -2.07
C LEU A 36 7.35 11.97 -0.78
N ILE A 37 6.19 12.45 -0.34
CA ILE A 37 5.48 11.95 0.84
C ILE A 37 5.14 10.46 0.67
N ALA A 38 4.53 10.08 -0.46
CA ALA A 38 4.20 8.68 -0.74
C ALA A 38 5.44 7.77 -0.69
N LYS A 39 6.53 8.17 -1.35
CA LYS A 39 7.82 7.43 -1.32
C LYS A 39 8.41 7.35 0.08
N THR A 40 8.29 8.42 0.86
CA THR A 40 8.86 8.50 2.22
C THR A 40 8.10 7.59 3.16
N ILE A 41 6.76 7.59 3.10
CA ILE A 41 5.92 6.69 3.90
C ILE A 41 6.23 5.23 3.57
N ALA A 42 6.31 4.88 2.29
CA ALA A 42 6.66 3.51 1.88
C ALA A 42 8.04 3.07 2.41
N LYS A 43 9.04 3.96 2.35
CA LYS A 43 10.38 3.69 2.89
C LYS A 43 10.39 3.56 4.42
N LEU A 44 9.59 4.36 5.13
CA LEU A 44 9.50 4.31 6.59
C LEU A 44 8.81 3.02 7.08
N LEU A 45 7.82 2.52 6.32
CA LEU A 45 7.07 1.32 6.65
C LEU A 45 7.68 0.03 6.07
N ASP A 46 8.72 0.13 5.23
CA ASP A 46 9.34 -1.00 4.49
C ASP A 46 8.31 -1.81 3.68
N VAL A 47 7.43 -1.10 2.97
CA VAL A 47 6.39 -1.71 2.12
C VAL A 47 6.62 -1.45 0.64
N PRO A 48 6.30 -2.41 -0.24
CA PRO A 48 6.41 -2.22 -1.69
C PRO A 48 5.46 -1.12 -2.16
N ILE A 49 5.93 -0.28 -3.09
CA ILE A 49 5.15 0.82 -3.67
C ILE A 49 5.31 0.87 -5.19
N THR A 50 4.21 1.16 -5.89
CA THR A 50 4.19 1.43 -7.32
C THR A 50 3.59 2.81 -7.56
N ILE A 51 4.24 3.61 -8.41
CA ILE A 51 3.78 4.95 -8.80
C ILE A 51 3.34 4.87 -10.25
N VAL A 52 2.10 5.28 -10.52
CA VAL A 52 1.48 5.20 -11.85
C VAL A 52 0.83 6.54 -12.18
N ASP A 53 0.85 6.90 -13.47
CA ASP A 53 0.09 8.03 -13.99
C ASP A 53 -1.37 7.62 -14.23
N ALA A 54 -2.32 8.34 -13.65
CA ALA A 54 -3.73 8.02 -13.82
C ALA A 54 -4.26 8.37 -15.22
N THR A 55 -3.59 9.25 -15.97
CA THR A 55 -4.05 9.71 -17.29
C THR A 55 -3.98 8.62 -18.37
N VAL A 56 -3.15 7.59 -18.17
CA VAL A 56 -3.00 6.47 -19.11
C VAL A 56 -3.99 5.34 -18.87
N LEU A 57 -4.79 5.42 -17.79
CA LEU A 57 -5.83 4.44 -17.48
C LEU A 57 -7.10 4.82 -18.24
N THR A 58 -7.51 3.98 -19.20
CA THR A 58 -8.73 4.19 -19.98
C THR A 58 -9.70 3.03 -19.77
N GLU A 59 -10.98 3.36 -19.59
CA GLU A 59 -12.05 2.42 -19.26
C GLU A 59 -12.28 1.34 -20.35
N ALA A 60 -11.82 1.59 -21.58
CA ALA A 60 -12.04 0.73 -22.73
C ALA A 60 -10.84 -0.16 -23.11
N GLY A 61 -9.74 -0.16 -22.34
CA GLY A 61 -8.65 -1.14 -22.46
C GLY A 61 -7.95 -1.25 -23.83
N TYR A 62 -8.24 -0.36 -24.79
CA TYR A 62 -7.77 -0.51 -26.17
C TYR A 62 -6.50 0.30 -26.47
N VAL A 63 -6.26 1.37 -25.70
CA VAL A 63 -5.03 2.18 -25.78
C VAL A 63 -4.76 2.72 -24.37
N GLY A 64 -3.84 2.11 -23.62
CA GLY A 64 -3.55 2.50 -22.24
C GLY A 64 -2.87 1.41 -21.42
N GLU A 65 -2.41 1.76 -20.23
CA GLU A 65 -1.90 0.80 -19.24
C GLU A 65 -3.11 0.16 -18.52
N ASP A 66 -3.14 -1.17 -18.37
CA ASP A 66 -4.21 -1.88 -17.66
C ASP A 66 -4.00 -1.84 -16.14
N VAL A 67 -5.08 -1.90 -15.37
CA VAL A 67 -5.05 -2.04 -13.91
C VAL A 67 -4.30 -3.31 -13.49
N GLU A 68 -4.38 -4.39 -14.27
CA GLU A 68 -3.61 -5.62 -14.02
C GLU A 68 -2.10 -5.40 -14.10
N ASN A 69 -1.64 -4.50 -14.96
CA ASN A 69 -0.23 -4.15 -15.08
C ASN A 69 0.26 -3.41 -13.84
N ILE A 70 -0.57 -2.56 -13.23
CA ILE A 70 -0.23 -1.90 -11.96
C ILE A 70 -0.02 -2.94 -10.87
N LEU A 71 -0.92 -3.91 -10.77
CA LEU A 71 -0.82 -4.99 -9.79
C LEU A 71 0.44 -5.84 -10.02
N THR A 72 0.74 -6.13 -11.28
CA THR A 72 1.95 -6.87 -11.69
C THR A 72 3.22 -6.10 -11.30
N ARG A 73 3.26 -4.78 -11.51
CA ARG A 73 4.38 -3.93 -11.09
C ARG A 73 4.53 -3.89 -9.57
N LEU A 74 3.42 -3.88 -8.82
CA LEU A 74 3.45 -3.93 -7.36
C LEU A 74 3.96 -5.28 -6.85
N LEU A 75 3.57 -6.39 -7.50
CA LEU A 75 4.05 -7.72 -7.18
C LEU A 75 5.54 -7.89 -7.50
N GLN A 76 5.99 -7.33 -8.61
CA GLN A 76 7.43 -7.26 -8.94
C GLN A 76 8.20 -6.44 -7.89
N ALA A 77 7.67 -5.30 -7.47
CA ALA A 77 8.26 -4.47 -6.43
C ALA A 77 8.29 -5.17 -5.05
N SER A 78 7.47 -6.20 -4.86
CA SER A 78 7.46 -7.02 -3.65
C SER A 78 8.26 -8.32 -3.77
N ASP A 79 9.12 -8.47 -4.78
CA ASP A 79 9.87 -9.70 -5.08
C ASP A 79 8.95 -10.94 -5.22
N TYR A 80 7.74 -10.75 -5.75
CA TYR A 80 6.68 -11.76 -5.81
C TYR A 80 6.23 -12.34 -4.46
N ASN A 81 6.59 -11.68 -3.35
CA ASN A 81 6.23 -12.09 -2.00
C ASN A 81 4.89 -11.47 -1.56
N ILE A 82 3.84 -12.28 -1.55
CA ILE A 82 2.47 -11.89 -1.17
C ILE A 82 2.39 -11.52 0.32
N GLU A 83 3.23 -12.10 1.19
CA GLU A 83 3.22 -11.80 2.63
C GLU A 83 3.81 -10.41 2.92
N ARG A 84 4.75 -9.93 2.10
CA ARG A 84 5.27 -8.55 2.19
C ARG A 84 4.22 -7.50 1.80
N GLN A 85 3.22 -7.85 0.98
CA GLN A 85 2.09 -6.97 0.68
C GLN A 85 1.09 -6.82 1.85
N LYS A 86 0.99 -7.80 2.75
CA LYS A 86 0.01 -7.83 3.84
C LYS A 86 0.49 -7.19 5.15
N LYS A 87 1.72 -6.68 5.19
CA LYS A 87 2.28 -6.00 6.37
C LYS A 87 1.90 -4.51 6.40
N VAL A 88 0.60 -4.21 6.46
CA VAL A 88 0.04 -2.95 6.96
C VAL A 88 -1.29 -3.26 7.60
#